data_AF-A0A954MYM0-F1
#
_entry.id   AF-A0A954MYM0-F1
#
_cell.length_a   1.000
_cell.length_b   1.000
_cell.length_c   1.000
_cell.angle_alpha   90.00
_cell.angle_beta   90.00
_cell.angle_gamma   90.00
#
_symmetry.space_group_name_H-M   'P 1'
#
loop_
_entity.id
_entity.type
_entity.pdbx_description
1 polymer ?
#
loop_
_entity_poly.entity_id
_entity_poly.type
_entity_poly.pdbx_seq_one_letter_code
_entity_poly.pdbx_strand_id
1 'polypeptide(L)'
;MNSLPRLPALRAIPPPAISKPTLNPRPLLIVVEGPHDVTFLQQVSRILSAANPELIDLFQAENQAKILFLPVGGGYLWNWVERLAPLGLQEFHLYDRELPPESARRETFIERLRRRPRCTARLTSRRSLENFLTSDAIQRQAH
;
A
#
# COMPACT_ATOMS: atom_id res chain seq x y z
N MET A 1 -65.63 12.30 21.22
CA MET A 1 -64.68 11.51 20.41
C MET A 1 -63.74 12.50 19.73
N ASN A 2 -62.59 12.81 20.34
CA ASN A 2 -61.64 13.80 19.83
C ASN A 2 -60.74 13.17 18.77
N SER A 3 -60.76 13.74 17.56
CA SER A 3 -59.86 13.37 16.46
C SER A 3 -58.41 13.75 16.78
N LEU A 4 -57.49 12.78 16.63
CA LEU A 4 -56.05 12.99 16.70
C LEU A 4 -55.56 13.87 15.52
N PRO A 5 -54.55 14.73 15.74
CA PRO A 5 -53.97 15.53 14.67
C PRO A 5 -53.12 14.66 13.73
N ARG A 6 -53.24 14.88 12.42
CA ARG A 6 -52.41 14.23 11.39
C ARG A 6 -50.98 14.79 11.46
N LEU A 7 -50.00 13.90 11.63
CA LEU A 7 -48.57 14.24 11.51
C LEU A 7 -48.24 14.65 10.05
N PRO A 8 -47.37 15.65 9.83
CA PRO A 8 -46.92 16.00 8.49
C PRO A 8 -46.06 14.86 7.91
N ALA A 9 -46.27 14.55 6.63
CA ALA A 9 -45.48 13.56 5.92
C ALA A 9 -44.00 13.97 5.91
N LEU A 10 -43.11 13.09 6.37
CA LEU A 10 -41.66 13.29 6.25
C LEU A 10 -41.31 13.51 4.77
N ARG A 11 -40.78 14.69 4.45
CA ARG A 11 -40.28 15.00 3.12
C ARG A 11 -39.00 14.18 2.90
N ALA A 12 -39.04 13.22 1.96
CA ALA A 12 -37.87 12.41 1.63
C ALA A 12 -36.72 13.32 1.17
N ILE A 13 -35.59 13.24 1.85
CA ILE A 13 -34.35 13.90 1.42
C ILE A 13 -33.86 13.10 0.20
N PRO A 14 -33.72 13.72 -0.99
CA PRO A 14 -33.18 13.02 -2.14
C PRO A 14 -31.75 12.56 -1.83
N PRO A 15 -31.36 11.33 -2.24
CA PRO A 15 -29.99 10.87 -2.05
C PRO A 15 -29.03 11.88 -2.69
N PRO A 16 -27.87 12.17 -2.06
CA PRO A 16 -26.91 13.09 -2.64
C PRO A 16 -26.56 12.62 -4.05
N ALA A 17 -26.59 13.55 -5.01
CA ALA A 17 -26.15 13.27 -6.36
C ALA A 17 -24.68 12.85 -6.30
N ILE A 18 -24.42 11.55 -6.46
CA ILE A 18 -23.07 11.03 -6.60
C ILE A 18 -22.59 11.50 -7.98
N SER A 19 -21.89 12.63 -8.02
CA SER A 19 -21.16 13.04 -9.21
C SER A 19 -20.23 11.89 -9.60
N LYS A 20 -20.24 11.50 -10.88
CA LYS A 20 -19.29 10.50 -11.39
C LYS A 20 -17.89 10.98 -11.00
N PRO A 21 -17.11 10.21 -10.21
CA PRO A 21 -15.75 10.61 -9.91
C PRO A 21 -15.03 10.74 -11.26
N THR A 22 -14.48 11.92 -11.53
CA THR A 22 -13.48 12.09 -12.57
C THR A 22 -12.39 11.05 -12.28
N LEU A 23 -12.24 10.06 -13.16
CA LEU A 23 -11.26 8.99 -12.97
C LEU A 23 -9.87 9.59 -13.10
N ASN A 24 -9.31 10.05 -11.99
CA ASN A 24 -7.87 10.07 -11.84
C ASN A 24 -7.38 8.63 -12.10
N PRO A 25 -6.26 8.45 -12.82
CA PRO A 25 -5.66 7.13 -12.94
C PRO A 25 -5.49 6.54 -11.53
N ARG A 26 -5.99 5.33 -11.32
CA ARG A 26 -5.93 4.68 -10.00
C ARG A 26 -4.46 4.49 -9.64
N PRO A 27 -4.02 4.88 -8.42
CA PRO A 27 -2.63 4.70 -8.02
C PRO A 27 -2.24 3.22 -8.04
N LEU A 28 -0.95 2.96 -8.26
CA LEU A 28 -0.35 1.67 -7.93
C LEU A 28 -0.30 1.52 -6.41
N LEU A 29 -0.93 0.46 -5.89
CA LEU A 29 -0.85 0.13 -4.48
C LEU A 29 0.49 -0.57 -4.20
N ILE A 30 1.30 -0.02 -3.32
CA ILE A 30 2.55 -0.62 -2.85
C ILE A 30 2.33 -1.18 -1.44
N VAL A 31 2.25 -2.50 -1.33
CA VAL A 31 1.97 -3.21 -0.07
C VAL A 31 3.29 -3.60 0.59
N VAL A 32 3.47 -3.17 1.84
CA VAL A 32 4.67 -3.43 2.65
C VAL A 32 4.27 -3.89 4.06
N GLU A 33 5.22 -4.43 4.85
CA GLU A 33 4.91 -4.99 6.16
C GLU A 33 4.66 -3.91 7.21
N GLY A 34 5.43 -2.83 7.17
CA GLY A 34 5.39 -1.80 8.19
C GLY A 34 5.65 -0.38 7.70
N PRO A 35 5.41 0.61 8.56
CA PRO A 35 5.67 2.02 8.26
C PRO A 35 7.17 2.34 8.11
N HIS A 36 8.06 1.53 8.71
CA HIS A 36 9.50 1.66 8.52
C HIS A 36 9.91 1.35 7.08
N ASP A 37 9.30 0.35 6.44
CA ASP A 37 9.55 0.03 5.02
C ASP A 37 9.20 1.21 4.12
N VAL A 38 8.07 1.87 4.39
CA VAL A 38 7.63 3.07 3.64
C VAL A 38 8.68 4.17 3.76
N THR A 39 9.08 4.49 4.99
CA THR A 39 10.08 5.53 5.26
C THR A 39 11.40 5.21 4.56
N PHE A 40 11.87 3.97 4.67
CA PHE A 40 13.10 3.50 4.05
C PHE A 40 13.05 3.63 2.52
N LEU A 41 12.00 3.12 1.88
CA LEU A 41 11.85 3.16 0.42
C LEU A 41 11.75 4.59 -0.11
N GLN A 42 11.02 5.46 0.59
CA GLN A 42 10.93 6.89 0.23
C GLN A 42 12.27 7.61 0.36
N GLN A 43 13.06 7.30 1.39
CA GLN A 43 14.38 7.92 1.59
C GLN A 43 15.37 7.43 0.53
N VAL A 44 15.49 6.11 0.35
CA VAL A 44 16.43 5.52 -0.61
C VAL A 44 16.08 5.92 -2.04
N SER A 45 14.80 5.90 -2.43
CA SER A 45 14.40 6.32 -3.78
C SER A 45 14.72 7.79 -4.08
N ARG A 46 14.61 8.67 -3.09
CA ARG A 46 14.99 10.09 -3.24
C ARG A 46 16.50 10.28 -3.39
N ILE A 47 17.31 9.55 -2.62
CA ILE A 47 18.77 9.57 -2.79
C ILE A 47 19.16 9.03 -4.17
N LEU A 48 18.58 7.90 -4.58
CA LEU A 48 18.88 7.25 -5.84
C LEU A 48 18.41 8.09 -7.04
N SER A 49 17.24 8.71 -6.98
CA SER A 49 16.73 9.59 -8.05
C SER A 49 17.52 10.89 -8.20
N ALA A 50 18.08 11.42 -7.10
CA ALA A 50 19.00 12.55 -7.17
C ALA A 50 20.31 12.21 -7.91
N ALA A 51 20.79 10.97 -7.79
CA ALA A 51 21.98 10.48 -8.50
C ALA A 51 21.67 9.99 -9.93
N ASN A 52 20.47 9.46 -10.17
CA ASN A 52 20.01 8.98 -11.47
C ASN A 52 18.54 9.41 -11.71
N PRO A 53 18.31 10.47 -12.52
CA PRO A 53 16.98 10.99 -12.82
C PRO A 53 16.02 10.01 -13.52
N GLU A 54 16.50 8.87 -14.05
CA GLU A 54 15.63 7.83 -14.60
C GLU A 54 14.88 7.04 -13.50
N LEU A 55 15.35 7.11 -12.25
CA LEU A 55 14.70 6.47 -11.11
C LEU A 55 13.61 7.38 -10.52
N ILE A 56 12.52 6.75 -10.10
CA ILE A 56 11.36 7.46 -9.54
C ILE A 56 11.63 7.78 -8.07
N ASP A 57 11.46 9.05 -7.68
CA ASP A 57 11.31 9.45 -6.28
C ASP A 57 9.92 8.98 -5.78
N LEU A 58 9.89 7.97 -4.91
CA LEU A 58 8.66 7.39 -4.41
C LEU A 58 7.90 8.34 -3.47
N PHE A 59 8.59 9.25 -2.78
CA PHE A 59 7.94 10.26 -1.95
C PHE A 59 7.14 11.24 -2.83
N GLN A 60 7.73 11.71 -3.92
CA GLN A 60 7.03 12.57 -4.87
C GLN A 60 5.90 11.83 -5.60
N ALA A 61 6.12 10.57 -5.99
CA ALA A 61 5.09 9.76 -6.64
C ALA A 61 3.86 9.55 -5.74
N GLU A 62 4.04 9.39 -4.44
CA GLU A 62 2.94 9.27 -3.48
C GLU A 62 2.21 10.61 -3.28
N ASN A 63 2.93 11.72 -3.12
CA ASN A 63 2.32 13.06 -3.02
C ASN A 63 1.50 13.44 -4.26
N GLN A 64 1.85 12.88 -5.42
CA GLN A 64 1.13 13.06 -6.69
C GLN A 64 0.02 12.02 -6.91
N ALA A 65 -0.27 11.16 -5.92
CA ALA A 65 -1.25 10.07 -6.00
C ALA A 65 -1.03 9.11 -7.18
N LYS A 66 0.23 8.93 -7.63
CA LYS A 66 0.61 7.93 -8.65
C LYS A 66 0.79 6.54 -8.03
N ILE A 67 1.24 6.54 -6.77
CA ILE A 67 1.35 5.35 -5.93
C ILE A 67 0.64 5.61 -4.60
N LEU A 68 0.33 4.54 -3.87
CA LEU A 68 -0.16 4.60 -2.49
C LEU A 68 0.54 3.51 -1.69
N PHE A 69 1.25 3.87 -0.62
CA PHE A 69 1.79 2.86 0.29
C PHE A 69 0.70 2.32 1.23
N LEU A 70 0.69 1.01 1.41
CA LEU A 70 -0.18 0.32 2.35
C LEU A 70 0.66 -0.57 3.28
N PRO A 71 1.00 -0.09 4.49
CA PRO A 71 1.59 -0.92 5.52
C PRO A 71 0.51 -1.83 6.14
N VAL A 72 0.63 -3.15 5.99
CA VAL A 72 -0.42 -4.10 6.40
C VAL A 72 -0.17 -4.81 7.73
N GLY A 73 1.00 -4.66 8.33
CA GLY A 73 1.39 -5.32 9.57
C GLY A 73 1.76 -6.79 9.37
N GLY A 74 2.95 -7.18 9.83
CA GLY A 74 3.52 -8.51 9.59
C GLY A 74 2.69 -9.71 10.12
N GLY A 75 1.81 -9.48 11.11
CA GLY A 75 1.05 -10.55 11.76
C GLY A 75 -0.21 -11.03 11.03
N TYR A 76 -0.79 -10.25 10.11
CA TYR A 76 -2.06 -10.58 9.42
C TYR A 76 -2.10 -10.07 7.98
N LEU A 77 -0.95 -10.11 7.32
CA LEU A 77 -0.71 -9.60 5.98
C LEU A 77 -1.76 -10.06 4.94
N TRP A 78 -2.15 -11.33 5.01
CA TRP A 78 -3.09 -11.96 4.09
C TRP A 78 -4.51 -11.39 4.18
N ASN A 79 -4.95 -11.00 5.38
CA ASN A 79 -6.32 -10.53 5.60
C ASN A 79 -6.61 -9.25 4.81
N TRP A 80 -5.66 -8.31 4.78
CA TRP A 80 -5.82 -7.06 4.03
C TRP A 80 -5.76 -7.29 2.53
N VAL A 81 -4.84 -8.12 2.07
CA VAL A 81 -4.65 -8.42 0.64
C VAL A 81 -5.86 -9.14 0.03
N GLU A 82 -6.51 -10.03 0.78
CA GLU A 82 -7.74 -10.68 0.32
C GLU A 82 -8.94 -9.72 0.36
N ARG A 83 -9.05 -8.87 1.39
CA ARG A 83 -10.14 -7.88 1.51
C ARG A 83 -10.08 -6.80 0.44
N LEU A 84 -8.89 -6.42 -0.02
CA LEU A 84 -8.71 -5.40 -1.05
C LEU A 84 -8.76 -5.96 -2.47
N ALA A 85 -8.64 -7.28 -2.66
CA ALA A 85 -8.68 -7.92 -3.97
C ALA A 85 -9.89 -7.53 -4.85
N PRO A 86 -11.12 -7.40 -4.32
CA PRO A 86 -12.28 -6.99 -5.12
C PRO A 86 -12.17 -5.57 -5.73
N LEU A 87 -11.29 -4.71 -5.22
CA LEU A 87 -11.09 -3.36 -5.78
C LEU A 87 -10.40 -3.39 -7.15
N GLY A 88 -9.74 -4.50 -7.51
CA GLY A 88 -9.09 -4.69 -8.80
C GLY A 88 -8.01 -3.63 -9.09
N LEU A 89 -7.34 -3.15 -8.06
CA LEU A 89 -6.24 -2.20 -8.17
C LEU A 89 -5.00 -2.89 -8.74
N GLN A 90 -4.06 -2.11 -9.25
CA GLN A 90 -2.72 -2.64 -9.53
C GLN A 90 -1.95 -2.68 -8.22
N GLU A 91 -1.31 -3.81 -7.95
CA GLU A 91 -0.67 -4.09 -6.67
C GLU A 91 0.79 -4.52 -6.89
N PHE A 92 1.71 -3.89 -6.16
CA PHE A 92 3.08 -4.35 -5.98
C PHE A 92 3.31 -4.66 -4.51
N HIS A 93 3.77 -5.88 -4.22
CA HIS A 93 3.99 -6.37 -2.87
C HIS A 93 5.48 -6.58 -2.62
N LEU A 94 5.98 -6.06 -1.50
CA LEU A 94 7.35 -6.25 -1.05
C LEU A 94 7.35 -6.75 0.39
N TYR A 95 7.93 -7.92 0.60
CA TYR A 95 8.00 -8.57 1.91
C TYR A 95 9.42 -8.97 2.26
N ASP A 96 9.69 -9.04 3.56
CA ASP A 96 10.97 -9.41 4.10
C ASP A 96 11.18 -10.92 4.13
N ARG A 97 12.41 -11.36 3.87
CA ARG A 97 12.79 -12.77 4.02
C ARG A 97 13.02 -13.08 5.50
N GLU A 98 12.04 -13.72 6.14
CA GLU A 98 12.17 -14.13 7.53
C GLU A 98 12.95 -15.44 7.70
N LEU A 99 13.08 -15.92 8.94
CA LEU A 99 13.55 -17.27 9.20
C LEU A 99 12.46 -18.31 8.85
N PRO A 100 12.81 -19.57 8.58
CA PRO A 100 11.85 -20.65 8.57
C PRO A 100 11.19 -20.82 9.95
N PRO A 101 9.88 -21.13 10.02
CA PRO A 101 8.97 -21.46 8.92
C PRO A 101 8.30 -20.27 8.21
N GLU A 102 8.44 -19.03 8.72
CA GLU A 102 7.77 -17.84 8.22
C GLU A 102 8.12 -17.53 6.76
N SER A 103 9.40 -17.68 6.39
CA SER A 103 9.85 -17.50 5.00
C SER A 103 9.12 -18.42 4.02
N ALA A 104 8.95 -19.70 4.34
CA ALA A 104 8.27 -20.67 3.47
C ALA A 104 6.77 -20.33 3.31
N ARG A 105 6.13 -19.84 4.38
CA ARG A 105 4.74 -19.36 4.33
C ARG A 105 4.62 -18.13 3.42
N ARG A 106 5.56 -17.19 3.52
CA ARG A 106 5.62 -15.99 2.67
C ARG A 106 5.87 -16.33 1.20
N GLU A 107 6.76 -17.26 0.90
CA GLU A 107 6.99 -17.73 -0.47
C GLU A 107 5.73 -18.33 -1.09
N THR A 108 5.03 -19.21 -0.36
CA THR A 108 3.75 -19.79 -0.80
C THR A 108 2.71 -18.71 -1.10
N PHE A 109 2.64 -17.69 -0.25
CA PHE A 109 1.73 -16.56 -0.42
C PHE A 109 2.10 -15.68 -1.63
N ILE A 110 3.38 -15.37 -1.81
CA ILE A 110 3.90 -14.61 -2.96
C ILE A 110 3.58 -15.34 -4.27
N GLU A 111 3.73 -16.66 -4.31
CA GLU A 111 3.38 -17.46 -5.49
C GLU A 111 1.89 -17.39 -5.82
N ARG A 112 1.02 -17.39 -4.79
CA ARG A 112 -0.42 -17.16 -4.99
C ARG A 112 -0.70 -15.75 -5.52
N LEU A 113 -0.01 -14.73 -5.01
CA LEU A 113 -0.17 -13.34 -5.48
C LEU A 113 0.29 -13.15 -6.92
N ARG A 114 1.41 -13.75 -7.32
CA ARG A 114 1.93 -13.65 -8.70
C ARG A 114 0.98 -14.20 -9.76
N ARG A 115 0.08 -15.10 -9.37
CA ARG A 115 -0.97 -15.66 -10.25
C ARG A 115 -2.19 -14.75 -10.38
N ARG A 116 -2.32 -13.73 -9.52
CA ARG A 116 -3.43 -12.77 -9.59
C ARG A 116 -3.16 -11.74 -10.69
N PRO A 117 -4.15 -11.39 -11.52
CA PRO A 117 -4.02 -10.30 -12.47
C PRO A 117 -3.62 -9.00 -11.77
N ARG A 118 -2.75 -8.22 -12.41
CA ARG A 118 -2.30 -6.90 -11.95
C ARG A 118 -1.57 -6.91 -10.59
N CYS A 119 -1.16 -8.07 -10.11
CA CYS A 119 -0.40 -8.22 -8.87
C CYS A 119 1.03 -8.65 -9.20
N THR A 120 2.00 -7.98 -8.60
CA THR A 120 3.41 -8.38 -8.64
C THR A 120 3.94 -8.45 -7.22
N ALA A 121 4.75 -9.45 -6.90
CA ALA A 121 5.20 -9.68 -5.53
C ALA A 121 6.66 -10.13 -5.47
N ARG A 122 7.42 -9.54 -4.53
CA ARG A 122 8.84 -9.80 -4.31
C ARG A 122 9.11 -10.08 -2.83
N LEU A 123 10.07 -10.97 -2.60
CA LEU A 123 10.67 -11.21 -1.30
C LEU A 123 12.07 -10.60 -1.33
N THR A 124 12.48 -9.90 -0.28
CA THR A 124 13.85 -9.39 -0.17
C THR A 124 14.86 -10.55 -0.12
N SER A 125 16.09 -10.31 -0.57
CA SER A 125 17.14 -11.33 -0.53
C SER A 125 17.82 -11.43 0.85
N ARG A 126 17.87 -10.31 1.59
CA ARG A 126 18.33 -10.20 2.99
C ARG A 126 17.14 -10.25 3.95
N ARG A 127 17.42 -10.36 5.25
CA ARG A 127 16.37 -10.57 6.26
C ARG A 127 15.38 -9.41 6.40
N SER A 128 15.86 -8.18 6.23
CA SER A 128 15.02 -6.99 6.25
C SER A 128 15.50 -5.95 5.25
N LEU A 129 14.64 -5.01 4.87
CA LEU A 129 15.05 -3.86 4.06
C LEU A 129 16.20 -3.07 4.70
N GLU A 130 16.20 -2.96 6.03
CA GLU A 130 17.24 -2.29 6.81
C GLU A 130 18.61 -2.95 6.64
N ASN A 131 18.65 -4.27 6.39
CA ASN A 131 19.88 -5.01 6.15
C ASN A 131 20.53 -4.68 4.79
N PHE A 132 19.89 -3.89 3.91
CA PHE A 132 20.52 -3.40 2.69
C PHE A 132 21.34 -2.11 2.90
N LEU A 133 21.24 -1.49 4.07
CA LEU A 133 22.15 -0.42 4.48
C LEU A 133 23.46 -1.03 4.97
N THR A 134 24.59 -0.51 4.49
CA THR A 134 25.88 -0.69 5.14
C THR A 134 26.01 0.33 6.28
N SER A 135 26.81 0.02 7.31
CA SER A 135 27.04 0.93 8.45
C SER A 135 27.49 2.34 8.01
N ASP A 136 28.29 2.42 6.95
CA ASP A 136 28.70 3.67 6.30
C ASP A 136 27.55 4.55 5.81
N ALA A 137 26.44 3.95 5.34
CA ALA A 137 25.28 4.69 4.84
C ALA A 137 24.48 5.34 5.96
N ILE A 138 24.47 4.74 7.15
CA ILE A 138 23.76 5.25 8.34
C ILE A 138 24.55 6.41 8.98
N GLN A 139 25.87 6.31 9.04
CA GLN A 139 26.71 7.35 9.66
C GLN A 139 26.72 8.68 8.91
N ARG A 140 26.49 8.68 7.59
CA ARG A 140 26.49 9.93 6.78
C ARG A 140 25.23 10.80 6.95
N GLN A 141 24.20 10.31 7.63
CA GLN A 141 22.96 11.08 7.89
C GLN A 141 22.92 11.70 9.31
N ALA A 142 23.92 11.42 10.14
CA ALA A 142 24.04 11.94 11.50
C ALA A 142 24.93 13.21 11.61
N HIS A 143 25.29 13.83 10.49
CA HIS A 143 26.05 15.07 10.39
C HIS A 143 25.40 16.00 9.35
#